data_AF-A0A839NBS2-F1
#
_entry.id   AF-A0A839NBS2-F1
#
_cell.length_a   1.000
_cell.length_b   1.000
_cell.length_c   1.000
_cell.angle_alpha   90.00
_cell.angle_beta   90.00
_cell.angle_gamma   90.00
#
_symmetry.space_group_name_H-M   'P 1'
#
loop_
_entity.id
_entity.type
_entity.pdbx_description
1 polymer ?
#
loop_
_entity_poly.entity_id
_entity_poly.type
_entity_poly.pdbx_seq_one_letter_code
_entity_poly.pdbx_strand_id
1 'polypeptide(L)'
;MLHRSRGLAWGLAVVFFVTAVVVAGLGAGFYAVMVFLAPAALVICSQVKIEPLLAGLAVIVGAQVGSNLMTSLNGIVFRGLFQKLGYSESRAFGISFAIFVAYLVLTLLVIVVMTLYFRRKAIRRGEQARREDLVVAEPEPFDGHQQVTLLLIGIFLLLALVPSILHVLFSHVDVFGSWATNVDPPLLSIVLAVVAMLCGTADSHRVIARVPWGILIMISGMGMLIQVAVAAGTITQIANWLGDGHLPTYLVPVFLALVAAVITAFSSYIGVTAPALFPVVPTLGR
;
A
#
# COMPACT_ATOMS: atom_id res chain seq x y z
N MET A 1 9.65 0.21 -17.21
CA MET A 1 9.72 1.64 -16.83
C MET A 1 11.16 2.14 -16.70
N LEU A 2 12.03 1.40 -16.00
CA LEU A 2 13.44 1.76 -15.79
C LEU A 2 14.24 1.95 -17.09
N HIS A 3 14.21 0.98 -18.02
CA HIS A 3 14.91 1.08 -19.31
C HIS A 3 14.48 2.30 -20.15
N ARG A 4 13.16 2.56 -20.23
CA ARG A 4 12.63 3.74 -20.95
C ARG A 4 13.02 5.08 -20.30
N SER A 5 13.39 5.06 -19.03
CA SER A 5 13.76 6.27 -18.26
C SER A 5 15.27 6.46 -18.15
N ARG A 6 16.08 5.73 -18.93
CA ARG A 6 17.56 5.79 -18.91
C ARG A 6 18.15 7.18 -19.13
N GLY A 7 17.48 8.04 -19.88
CA GLY A 7 17.90 9.45 -20.07
C GLY A 7 17.48 10.40 -18.96
N LEU A 8 16.66 9.95 -17.99
CA LEU A 8 16.05 10.78 -16.96
C LEU A 8 16.78 10.60 -15.61
N ALA A 9 18.09 10.85 -15.59
CA ALA A 9 18.95 10.57 -14.44
C ALA A 9 18.50 11.22 -13.11
N TRP A 10 17.78 12.34 -13.13
CA TRP A 10 17.23 12.96 -11.92
C TRP A 10 15.83 12.48 -11.55
N GLY A 11 15.09 11.87 -12.47
CA GLY A 11 13.75 11.33 -12.21
C GLY A 11 13.78 9.90 -11.67
N LEU A 12 14.95 9.27 -11.55
CA LEU A 12 15.05 7.85 -11.24
C LEU A 12 14.44 7.46 -9.89
N ALA A 13 14.55 8.33 -8.87
CA ALA A 13 13.87 8.11 -7.59
C ALA A 13 12.34 8.09 -7.76
N VAL A 14 11.78 8.98 -8.57
CA VAL A 14 10.35 8.97 -8.91
C VAL A 14 9.99 7.72 -9.70
N VAL A 15 10.85 7.27 -10.63
CA VAL A 15 10.64 6.02 -11.38
C VAL A 15 10.61 4.81 -10.43
N PHE A 16 11.53 4.73 -9.47
CA PHE A 16 11.53 3.68 -8.45
C PHE A 16 10.31 3.73 -7.56
N PHE A 17 9.90 4.93 -7.13
CA PHE A 17 8.65 5.13 -6.38
C PHE A 17 7.45 4.59 -7.16
N VAL A 18 7.24 5.04 -8.40
CA VAL A 18 6.11 4.60 -9.23
C VAL A 18 6.17 3.10 -9.50
N THR A 19 7.35 2.56 -9.78
CA THR A 19 7.52 1.11 -9.97
C THR A 19 7.15 0.34 -8.71
N ALA A 20 7.59 0.80 -7.53
CA ALA A 20 7.24 0.19 -6.26
C ALA A 20 5.74 0.28 -5.95
N VAL A 21 5.10 1.42 -6.22
CA VAL A 21 3.64 1.61 -6.08
C VAL A 21 2.87 0.61 -6.94
N VAL A 22 3.21 0.52 -8.23
CA VAL A 22 2.52 -0.36 -9.18
C VAL A 22 2.68 -1.81 -8.78
N VAL A 23 3.91 -2.26 -8.52
CA VAL A 23 4.19 -3.66 -8.17
C VAL A 23 3.52 -4.03 -6.85
N ALA A 24 3.63 -3.21 -5.82
CA ALA A 24 2.99 -3.48 -4.52
C ALA A 24 1.45 -3.46 -4.64
N GLY A 25 0.90 -2.55 -5.45
CA GLY A 25 -0.53 -2.44 -5.72
C GLY A 25 -1.10 -3.63 -6.49
N LEU A 26 -0.32 -4.21 -7.40
CA LEU A 26 -0.70 -5.42 -8.15
C LEU A 26 -0.77 -6.69 -7.28
N GLY A 27 -0.41 -6.61 -5.99
CA GLY A 27 -0.57 -7.71 -5.03
C GLY A 27 0.73 -8.34 -4.55
N ALA A 28 1.91 -7.89 -5.02
CA ALA A 28 3.19 -8.35 -4.46
C ALA A 28 3.35 -7.94 -2.98
N GLY A 29 2.70 -6.83 -2.59
CA GLY A 29 2.80 -6.26 -1.25
C GLY A 29 4.17 -5.68 -0.92
N PHE A 30 4.26 -5.05 0.25
CA PHE A 30 5.42 -4.27 0.66
C PHE A 30 6.71 -5.10 0.73
N TYR A 31 6.64 -6.25 1.42
CA TYR A 31 7.81 -7.07 1.72
C TYR A 31 8.45 -7.67 0.47
N ALA A 32 7.66 -8.16 -0.49
CA ALA A 32 8.20 -8.71 -1.73
C ALA A 32 8.94 -7.62 -2.52
N VAL A 33 8.36 -6.43 -2.65
CA VAL A 33 8.99 -5.30 -3.34
C VAL A 33 10.30 -4.89 -2.68
N MET A 34 10.37 -4.90 -1.34
CA MET A 34 11.62 -4.60 -0.63
C MET A 34 12.73 -5.61 -0.97
N VAL A 35 12.39 -6.89 -1.10
CA VAL A 35 13.39 -7.95 -1.33
C VAL A 35 14.06 -7.81 -2.70
N PHE A 36 13.32 -7.46 -3.76
CA PHE A 36 13.89 -7.43 -5.12
C PHE A 36 14.16 -6.02 -5.67
N LEU A 37 13.31 -5.03 -5.36
CA LEU A 37 13.41 -3.70 -5.97
C LEU A 37 14.35 -2.78 -5.20
N ALA A 38 14.42 -2.90 -3.86
CA ALA A 38 15.27 -2.04 -3.06
C ALA A 38 16.78 -2.26 -3.33
N PRO A 39 17.30 -3.51 -3.39
CA PRO A 39 18.70 -3.73 -3.75
C PRO A 39 19.03 -3.21 -5.16
N ALA A 40 18.16 -3.49 -6.13
CA ALA A 40 18.32 -3.00 -7.49
C ALA A 40 18.36 -1.46 -7.54
N ALA A 41 17.47 -0.79 -6.81
CA ALA A 41 17.44 0.67 -6.75
C ALA A 41 18.71 1.27 -6.14
N LEU A 42 19.23 0.68 -5.06
CA LEU A 42 20.47 1.13 -4.43
C LEU A 42 21.68 0.97 -5.35
N VAL A 43 21.80 -0.19 -6.00
CA VAL A 43 22.90 -0.47 -6.94
C VAL A 43 22.85 0.48 -8.13
N ILE A 44 21.69 0.59 -8.79
CA ILE A 44 21.53 1.46 -9.96
C ILE A 44 21.78 2.94 -9.57
N CYS A 45 21.26 3.42 -8.44
CA CYS A 45 21.49 4.80 -8.01
C CYS A 45 22.95 5.09 -7.63
N SER A 46 23.67 4.10 -7.10
CA SER A 46 25.10 4.25 -6.81
C SER A 46 25.94 4.44 -8.08
N GLN A 47 25.58 3.77 -9.18
CA GLN A 47 26.25 3.91 -10.48
C GLN A 47 26.03 5.30 -11.09
N VAL A 48 24.84 5.89 -10.93
CA VAL A 48 24.51 7.22 -11.49
C VAL A 48 24.66 8.39 -10.53
N LYS A 49 25.34 8.18 -9.39
CA LYS A 49 25.64 9.20 -8.38
C LYS A 49 24.39 9.98 -7.94
N ILE A 50 23.28 9.26 -7.75
CA ILE A 50 22.13 9.73 -6.99
C ILE A 50 22.31 9.27 -5.56
N GLU A 51 21.97 10.12 -4.59
CA GLU A 51 21.96 9.77 -3.17
C GLU A 51 21.19 8.45 -2.95
N PRO A 52 21.86 7.36 -2.53
CA PRO A 52 21.22 6.06 -2.37
C PRO A 52 20.05 6.09 -1.38
N LEU A 53 20.12 6.99 -0.39
CA LEU A 53 19.04 7.23 0.58
C LEU A 53 17.74 7.68 -0.11
N LEU A 54 17.82 8.54 -1.13
CA LEU A 54 16.64 9.00 -1.88
C LEU A 54 15.99 7.84 -2.64
N ALA A 55 16.81 6.95 -3.22
CA ALA A 55 16.35 5.77 -3.95
C ALA A 55 15.69 4.75 -3.01
N GLY A 56 16.34 4.45 -1.89
CA GLY A 56 15.81 3.56 -0.87
C GLY A 56 14.50 4.08 -0.29
N LEU A 57 14.44 5.38 0.05
CA LEU A 57 13.22 6.02 0.53
C LEU A 57 12.10 5.94 -0.51
N ALA A 58 12.39 6.21 -1.78
CA ALA A 58 11.42 6.13 -2.86
C ALA A 58 10.82 4.72 -3.01
N VAL A 59 11.65 3.67 -2.94
CA VAL A 59 11.17 2.28 -2.99
C VAL A 59 10.34 1.95 -1.75
N ILE A 60 10.83 2.24 -0.55
CA ILE A 60 10.14 1.95 0.73
C ILE A 60 8.75 2.60 0.74
N VAL A 61 8.71 3.91 0.49
CA VAL A 61 7.46 4.66 0.58
C VAL A 61 6.53 4.29 -0.58
N GLY A 62 7.07 4.09 -1.79
CA GLY A 62 6.26 3.66 -2.93
C GLY A 62 5.62 2.29 -2.71
N ALA A 63 6.37 1.33 -2.16
CA ALA A 63 5.83 0.01 -1.85
C ALA A 63 4.79 0.06 -0.72
N GLN A 64 4.97 0.91 0.29
CA GLN A 64 3.96 1.13 1.34
C GLN A 64 2.66 1.67 0.75
N VAL A 65 2.76 2.69 -0.10
CA VAL A 65 1.61 3.29 -0.79
C VAL A 65 0.89 2.27 -1.66
N GLY A 66 1.62 1.54 -2.51
CA GLY A 66 1.03 0.52 -3.36
C GLY A 66 0.35 -0.59 -2.54
N SER A 67 0.93 -0.98 -1.41
CA SER A 67 0.32 -2.00 -0.53
C SER A 67 -1.00 -1.55 0.09
N ASN A 68 -1.26 -0.24 0.18
CA ASN A 68 -2.50 0.32 0.68
C ASN A 68 -3.63 0.34 -0.38
N LEU A 69 -3.37 -0.08 -1.62
CA LEU A 69 -4.42 -0.28 -2.61
C LEU A 69 -5.46 -1.27 -2.06
N MET A 70 -6.75 -1.01 -2.30
CA MET A 70 -7.89 -1.68 -1.64
C MET A 70 -7.96 -3.21 -1.85
N THR A 71 -7.28 -3.71 -2.87
CA THR A 71 -7.16 -5.15 -3.21
C THR A 71 -5.79 -5.74 -2.84
N SER A 72 -4.85 -4.90 -2.39
CA SER A 72 -3.54 -5.32 -1.92
C SER A 72 -3.55 -5.55 -0.41
N LEU A 73 -2.44 -6.08 0.12
CA LEU A 73 -2.32 -6.61 1.47
C LEU A 73 -2.87 -5.65 2.55
N ASN A 74 -2.40 -4.42 2.61
CA ASN A 74 -2.81 -3.48 3.66
C ASN A 74 -4.22 -2.95 3.43
N GLY A 75 -4.62 -2.74 2.17
CA GLY A 75 -5.96 -2.26 1.84
C GLY A 75 -7.06 -3.23 2.24
N ILE A 76 -6.83 -4.55 2.07
CA ILE A 76 -7.75 -5.59 2.55
C ILE A 76 -7.87 -5.52 4.08
N VAL A 77 -6.76 -5.33 4.79
CA VAL A 77 -6.77 -5.23 6.25
C VAL A 77 -7.54 -4.00 6.73
N PHE A 78 -7.32 -2.82 6.15
CA PHE A 78 -8.07 -1.62 6.51
C PHE A 78 -9.57 -1.79 6.29
N ARG A 79 -9.97 -2.34 5.13
CA ARG A 79 -11.37 -2.64 4.84
C ARG A 79 -11.98 -3.58 5.88
N GLY A 80 -11.27 -4.66 6.22
CA GLY A 80 -11.71 -5.60 7.26
C GLY A 80 -11.84 -4.95 8.64
N LEU A 81 -10.93 -4.04 9.01
CA LEU A 81 -11.04 -3.27 10.25
C LEU A 81 -12.26 -2.34 10.23
N PHE A 82 -12.50 -1.60 9.15
CA PHE A 82 -13.70 -0.75 9.03
C PHE A 82 -15.00 -1.56 9.08
N GLN A 83 -15.06 -2.71 8.40
CA GLN A 83 -16.23 -3.59 8.45
C GLN A 83 -16.50 -4.09 9.88
N LYS A 84 -15.47 -4.47 10.63
CA LYS A 84 -15.61 -4.85 12.06
C LYS A 84 -16.14 -3.72 12.95
N LEU A 85 -15.90 -2.46 12.56
CA LEU A 85 -16.45 -1.29 13.23
C LEU A 85 -17.89 -0.94 12.79
N GLY A 86 -18.51 -1.78 11.95
CA GLY A 86 -19.90 -1.63 11.51
C GLY A 86 -20.08 -0.77 10.24
N TYR A 87 -19.01 -0.45 9.52
CA TYR A 87 -19.11 0.26 8.25
C TYR A 87 -19.58 -0.68 7.13
N SER A 88 -20.46 -0.20 6.25
CA SER A 88 -20.84 -0.93 5.04
C SER A 88 -19.62 -1.16 4.14
N GLU A 89 -19.66 -2.20 3.29
CA GLU A 89 -18.54 -2.53 2.40
C GLU A 89 -18.16 -1.36 1.48
N SER A 90 -19.16 -0.69 0.92
CA SER A 90 -19.00 0.49 0.06
C SER A 90 -18.29 1.63 0.79
N ARG A 91 -18.65 1.88 2.06
CA ARG A 91 -18.05 2.93 2.88
C ARG A 91 -16.63 2.58 3.31
N ALA A 92 -16.40 1.34 3.70
CA ALA A 92 -15.05 0.83 4.02
C ALA A 92 -14.12 0.93 2.81
N PHE A 93 -14.61 0.61 1.61
CA PHE A 93 -13.87 0.79 0.36
C PHE A 93 -13.57 2.26 0.08
N GLY A 94 -14.58 3.15 0.19
CA GLY A 94 -14.43 4.59 -0.04
C GLY A 94 -13.40 5.24 0.90
N ILE A 95 -13.44 4.91 2.19
CA ILE A 95 -12.46 5.41 3.17
C ILE A 95 -11.06 4.87 2.86
N SER A 96 -10.93 3.57 2.56
CA SER A 96 -9.64 2.97 2.21
C SER A 96 -9.05 3.57 0.94
N PHE A 97 -9.89 3.86 -0.05
CA PHE A 97 -9.49 4.57 -1.27
C PHE A 97 -9.02 5.99 -0.97
N ALA A 98 -9.73 6.73 -0.12
CA ALA A 98 -9.31 8.06 0.30
C ALA A 98 -7.95 8.04 1.02
N ILE A 99 -7.72 7.05 1.90
CA ILE A 99 -6.42 6.83 2.56
C ILE A 99 -5.33 6.56 1.53
N PHE A 100 -5.58 5.67 0.56
CA PHE A 100 -4.65 5.37 -0.51
C PHE A 100 -4.28 6.63 -1.32
N VAL A 101 -5.28 7.39 -1.78
CA VAL A 101 -5.05 8.62 -2.57
C VAL A 101 -4.31 9.67 -1.76
N ALA A 102 -4.72 9.93 -0.52
CA ALA A 102 -4.07 10.90 0.35
C ALA A 102 -2.60 10.53 0.59
N TYR A 103 -2.33 9.26 0.89
CA TYR A 103 -0.99 8.76 1.11
C TYR A 103 -0.14 8.77 -0.16
N LEU A 104 -0.71 8.42 -1.32
CA LEU A 104 -0.06 8.51 -2.63
C LEU A 104 0.35 9.96 -2.95
N VAL A 105 -0.57 10.91 -2.82
CA VAL A 105 -0.31 12.32 -3.11
C VAL A 105 0.75 12.89 -2.17
N LEU A 106 0.62 12.67 -0.87
CA LEU A 106 1.56 13.18 0.13
C LEU A 106 2.97 12.64 -0.10
N THR A 107 3.09 11.33 -0.28
CA THR A 107 4.39 10.69 -0.44
C THR A 107 5.03 10.98 -1.79
N LEU A 108 4.23 11.06 -2.87
CA LEU A 108 4.71 11.52 -4.17
C LEU A 108 5.26 12.94 -4.07
N LEU A 109 4.55 13.84 -3.37
CA LEU A 109 5.02 15.20 -3.12
C LEU A 109 6.36 15.20 -2.37
N VAL A 110 6.48 14.41 -1.30
CA VAL A 110 7.74 14.28 -0.55
C VAL A 110 8.88 13.79 -1.44
N ILE A 111 8.68 12.74 -2.23
CA ILE A 111 9.70 12.20 -3.13
C ILE A 111 10.07 13.21 -4.21
N VAL A 112 9.10 13.92 -4.80
CA VAL A 112 9.36 14.97 -5.81
C VAL A 112 10.14 16.13 -5.19
N VAL A 113 9.73 16.64 -4.03
CA VAL A 113 10.42 17.74 -3.33
C VAL A 113 11.85 17.35 -2.96
N MET A 114 12.04 16.16 -2.38
CA MET A 114 13.37 15.64 -2.06
C MET A 114 14.24 15.47 -3.31
N THR A 115 13.67 14.95 -4.39
CA THR A 115 14.36 14.80 -5.68
C THR A 115 14.81 16.17 -6.21
N LEU A 116 13.95 17.19 -6.16
CA LEU A 116 14.29 18.55 -6.58
C LEU A 116 15.34 19.20 -5.68
N TYR A 117 15.28 18.95 -4.36
CA TYR A 117 16.25 19.43 -3.39
C TYR A 117 17.65 18.84 -3.63
N PHE A 118 17.76 17.51 -3.73
CA PHE A 118 19.03 16.84 -4.01
C PHE A 118 19.57 17.19 -5.40
N ARG A 119 18.67 17.38 -6.39
CA ARG A 119 19.04 17.95 -7.69
C ARG A 119 19.71 19.30 -7.54
N ARG A 120 19.03 20.28 -6.95
CA ARG A 120 19.58 21.64 -6.77
C ARG A 120 20.93 21.62 -6.03
N LYS A 121 21.08 20.79 -5.00
CA LYS A 121 22.32 20.63 -4.24
C LYS A 121 23.48 20.15 -5.12
N ALA A 122 23.26 19.16 -5.98
CA ALA A 122 24.28 18.65 -6.90
C ALA A 122 24.62 19.63 -8.02
N ILE A 123 23.64 20.40 -8.55
CA ILE A 123 23.91 21.48 -9.52
C ILE A 123 24.85 22.51 -8.89
N ARG A 124 24.57 22.96 -7.65
CA ARG A 124 25.41 23.93 -6.93
C ARG A 124 26.83 23.42 -6.66
N ARG A 125 27.03 22.11 -6.55
CA ARG A 125 28.34 21.48 -6.33
C ARG A 125 29.10 21.16 -7.63
N GLY A 126 28.53 21.43 -8.81
CA GLY A 126 29.15 21.10 -10.09
C GLY A 126 29.18 19.60 -10.40
N GLU A 127 28.48 18.77 -9.63
CA GLU A 127 28.50 17.29 -9.75
C GLU A 127 27.63 16.78 -10.91
N GLN A 128 26.91 17.67 -11.59
CA GLN A 128 25.97 17.33 -12.65
C GLN A 128 26.65 16.71 -13.89
N ALA A 129 27.89 17.12 -14.18
CA ALA A 129 28.69 16.59 -15.28
C ALA A 129 29.32 15.21 -14.99
N ARG A 130 29.22 14.71 -13.75
CA ARG A 130 29.91 13.49 -13.30
C ARG A 130 29.05 12.23 -13.40
N ARG A 131 27.84 12.31 -13.97
CA ARG A 131 26.90 11.20 -14.04
C ARG A 131 27.19 10.32 -15.25
N GLU A 132 27.38 9.04 -14.99
CA GLU A 132 27.48 8.03 -16.04
C GLU A 132 26.08 7.81 -16.64
N ASP A 133 26.05 7.57 -17.95
CA ASP A 133 24.81 7.19 -18.62
C ASP A 133 24.28 5.89 -18.01
N LEU A 134 22.98 5.86 -17.71
CA LEU A 134 22.30 4.67 -17.22
C LEU A 134 22.29 3.61 -18.32
N VAL A 135 23.26 2.70 -18.29
CA VAL A 135 23.25 1.51 -19.16
C VAL A 135 22.33 0.47 -18.51
N VAL A 136 21.01 0.69 -18.65
CA VAL A 136 20.01 -0.33 -18.32
C VAL A 136 19.89 -1.24 -19.52
N ALA A 137 20.26 -2.51 -19.37
CA ALA A 137 20.03 -3.53 -20.40
C ALA A 137 18.57 -3.52 -20.86
N GLU A 138 18.34 -3.79 -22.14
CA GLU A 138 16.98 -3.94 -22.64
C GLU A 138 16.34 -5.17 -21.98
N PRO A 139 15.12 -5.05 -21.42
CA PRO A 139 14.45 -6.20 -20.84
C PRO A 139 14.11 -7.22 -21.92
N GLU A 140 14.32 -8.50 -21.61
CA GLU A 140 13.87 -9.59 -22.46
C GLU A 140 12.33 -9.54 -22.64
N PRO A 141 11.81 -9.97 -23.80
CA PRO A 141 10.37 -10.06 -24.00
C PRO A 141 9.73 -11.02 -23.00
N PHE A 142 8.47 -10.76 -22.64
CA PHE A 142 7.75 -11.61 -21.70
C PHE A 142 7.59 -13.03 -22.26
N ASP A 143 7.87 -14.02 -21.41
CA ASP A 143 7.60 -15.42 -21.73
C ASP A 143 6.08 -15.72 -21.69
N GLY A 144 5.67 -16.87 -22.22
CA GLY A 144 4.26 -17.27 -22.27
C GLY A 144 3.62 -17.41 -20.88
N HIS A 145 4.38 -17.89 -19.89
CA HIS A 145 3.89 -18.03 -18.51
C HIS A 145 3.70 -16.66 -17.82
N GLN A 146 4.59 -15.71 -18.09
CA GLN A 146 4.52 -14.32 -17.62
C GLN A 146 3.32 -13.60 -18.23
N GLN A 147 3.05 -13.80 -19.52
CA GLN A 147 1.88 -13.22 -20.19
C GLN A 147 0.57 -13.74 -19.58
N VAL A 148 0.46 -15.05 -19.35
CA VAL A 148 -0.71 -15.64 -18.67
C VAL A 148 -0.84 -15.09 -17.24
N THR A 149 0.26 -14.98 -16.51
CA THR A 149 0.24 -14.41 -15.14
C THR A 149 -0.22 -12.96 -15.14
N LEU A 150 0.29 -12.12 -16.05
CA LEU A 150 -0.13 -10.73 -16.21
C LEU A 150 -1.60 -10.62 -16.62
N LEU A 151 -2.08 -11.52 -17.48
CA LEU A 151 -3.49 -11.59 -17.86
C LEU A 151 -4.38 -11.90 -16.64
N LEU A 152 -4.01 -12.88 -15.81
CA LEU A 152 -4.76 -13.24 -14.60
C LEU A 152 -4.78 -12.09 -13.58
N ILE A 153 -3.66 -11.39 -13.39
CA ILE A 153 -3.60 -10.17 -12.55
C ILE A 153 -4.54 -9.09 -13.13
N GLY A 154 -4.53 -8.89 -14.45
CA GLY A 154 -5.41 -7.94 -15.13
C GLY A 154 -6.89 -8.27 -14.94
N ILE A 155 -7.27 -9.55 -15.08
CA ILE A 155 -8.62 -10.05 -14.83
C ILE A 155 -9.02 -9.83 -13.38
N PHE A 156 -8.13 -10.16 -12.43
CA PHE A 156 -8.37 -9.93 -11.00
C PHE A 156 -8.67 -8.46 -10.71
N LEU A 157 -7.80 -7.55 -11.17
CA LEU A 157 -7.99 -6.12 -10.94
C LEU A 157 -9.25 -5.59 -11.61
N LEU A 158 -9.55 -6.03 -12.84
CA LEU A 158 -10.75 -5.61 -13.54
C LEU A 158 -11.99 -6.03 -12.75
N LEU A 159 -12.10 -7.29 -12.37
CA LEU A 159 -13.29 -7.82 -11.71
C LEU A 159 -13.41 -7.37 -10.24
N ALA A 160 -12.29 -7.19 -9.52
CA ALA A 160 -12.31 -6.81 -8.11
C ALA A 160 -12.37 -5.30 -7.88
N LEU A 161 -11.80 -4.47 -8.77
CA LEU A 161 -11.63 -3.04 -8.54
C LEU A 161 -12.65 -2.19 -9.32
N VAL A 162 -12.92 -2.53 -10.58
CA VAL A 162 -13.82 -1.75 -11.45
C VAL A 162 -15.25 -1.66 -10.89
N PRO A 163 -15.90 -2.74 -10.41
CA PRO A 163 -17.24 -2.62 -9.82
C PRO A 163 -17.26 -1.64 -8.65
N SER A 164 -16.29 -1.77 -7.74
CA SER A 164 -16.23 -0.95 -6.53
C SER A 164 -15.94 0.53 -6.87
N ILE A 165 -15.08 0.80 -7.86
CA ILE A 165 -14.83 2.17 -8.34
C ILE A 165 -16.09 2.75 -8.99
N LEU A 166 -16.75 2.00 -9.88
CA LEU A 166 -17.97 2.47 -10.55
C LEU A 166 -19.10 2.74 -9.56
N HIS A 167 -19.27 1.89 -8.55
CA HIS A 167 -20.28 2.11 -7.52
C HIS A 167 -20.01 3.36 -6.67
N VAL A 168 -18.74 3.65 -6.36
CA VAL A 168 -18.35 4.89 -5.66
C VAL A 168 -18.58 6.14 -6.52
N LEU A 169 -18.27 6.07 -7.82
CA LEU A 169 -18.42 7.20 -8.75
C LEU A 169 -19.88 7.45 -9.17
N PHE A 170 -20.65 6.38 -9.34
CA PHE A 170 -22.03 6.40 -9.81
C PHE A 170 -22.95 5.69 -8.82
N SER A 171 -23.02 6.24 -7.61
CA SER A 171 -23.84 5.69 -6.51
C SER A 171 -25.35 5.64 -6.80
N HIS A 172 -25.81 6.31 -7.86
CA HIS A 172 -27.20 6.36 -8.30
C HIS A 172 -27.63 5.20 -9.21
N VAL A 173 -26.70 4.32 -9.60
CA VAL A 173 -26.98 3.20 -10.53
C VAL A 173 -26.89 1.87 -9.78
N ASP A 174 -28.05 1.23 -9.57
CA ASP A 174 -28.19 0.01 -8.76
C ASP A 174 -27.42 -1.21 -9.29
N VAL A 175 -27.18 -1.24 -10.62
CA VAL A 175 -26.43 -2.32 -11.28
C VAL A 175 -24.99 -2.39 -10.77
N PHE A 176 -24.33 -1.25 -10.53
CA PHE A 176 -22.96 -1.22 -10.04
C PHE A 176 -22.87 -1.62 -8.56
N GLY A 177 -23.87 -1.25 -7.75
CA GLY A 177 -23.96 -1.68 -6.35
C GLY A 177 -24.16 -3.19 -6.24
N SER A 178 -25.05 -3.73 -7.06
CA SER A 178 -25.31 -5.18 -7.13
C SER A 178 -24.07 -5.93 -7.58
N TRP A 179 -23.38 -5.46 -8.61
CA TRP A 179 -22.15 -6.11 -9.08
C TRP A 179 -21.03 -6.06 -8.03
N ALA A 180 -20.81 -4.92 -7.39
CA ALA A 180 -19.78 -4.76 -6.35
C ALA A 180 -20.03 -5.61 -5.11
N THR A 181 -21.30 -5.85 -4.75
CA THR A 181 -21.66 -6.68 -3.58
C THR A 181 -21.54 -8.17 -3.86
N ASN A 182 -21.73 -8.58 -5.12
CA ASN A 182 -21.70 -10.00 -5.52
C ASN A 182 -20.28 -10.52 -5.83
N VAL A 183 -19.29 -9.64 -5.99
CA VAL A 183 -17.90 -10.05 -6.21
C VAL A 183 -17.17 -10.04 -4.88
N ASP A 184 -16.79 -11.22 -4.39
CA ASP A 184 -15.90 -11.38 -3.24
C ASP A 184 -14.43 -11.46 -3.72
N PRO A 185 -13.60 -10.40 -3.52
CA PRO A 185 -12.22 -10.40 -4.01
C PRO A 185 -11.34 -11.53 -3.45
N PRO A 186 -11.42 -11.89 -2.15
CA PRO A 186 -10.81 -13.11 -1.61
C PRO A 186 -11.15 -14.37 -2.41
N LEU A 187 -12.42 -14.70 -2.62
CA LEU A 187 -12.81 -15.87 -3.40
C LEU A 187 -12.26 -15.81 -4.83
N LEU A 188 -12.38 -14.67 -5.50
CA LEU A 188 -11.84 -14.48 -6.85
C LEU A 188 -10.32 -14.72 -6.90
N SER A 189 -9.58 -14.25 -5.90
CA SER A 189 -8.12 -14.45 -5.83
C SER A 189 -7.73 -15.93 -5.71
N ILE A 190 -8.50 -16.72 -4.95
CA ILE A 190 -8.28 -18.17 -4.80
C ILE A 190 -8.58 -18.88 -6.11
N VAL A 191 -9.69 -18.57 -6.77
CA VAL A 191 -10.07 -19.18 -8.05
C VAL A 191 -8.99 -18.90 -9.10
N LEU A 192 -8.52 -17.66 -9.23
CA LEU A 192 -7.47 -17.31 -10.19
C LEU A 192 -6.11 -17.92 -9.83
N ALA A 193 -5.81 -18.11 -8.54
CA ALA A 193 -4.62 -18.84 -8.12
C ALA A 193 -4.68 -20.32 -8.54
N VAL A 194 -5.85 -20.96 -8.43
CA VAL A 194 -6.06 -22.34 -8.93
C VAL A 194 -5.90 -22.40 -10.44
N VAL A 195 -6.49 -21.45 -11.19
CA VAL A 195 -6.31 -21.37 -12.64
C VAL A 195 -4.83 -21.18 -13.00
N ALA A 196 -4.09 -20.32 -12.29
CA ALA A 196 -2.65 -20.14 -12.50
C ALA A 196 -1.85 -21.45 -12.29
N MET A 197 -2.19 -22.22 -11.25
CA MET A 197 -1.57 -23.52 -11.00
C MET A 197 -1.90 -24.53 -12.10
N LEU A 198 -3.15 -24.56 -12.61
CA LEU A 198 -3.55 -25.43 -13.72
C LEU A 198 -2.85 -25.06 -15.05
N CYS A 199 -2.60 -23.77 -15.28
CA CYS A 199 -1.83 -23.29 -16.42
C CYS A 199 -0.30 -23.49 -16.26
N GLY A 200 0.16 -24.05 -15.15
CA GLY A 200 1.58 -24.26 -14.87
C GLY A 200 2.38 -22.96 -14.67
N THR A 201 1.72 -21.83 -14.41
CA THR A 201 2.38 -20.53 -14.22
C THR A 201 2.76 -20.27 -12.76
N ALA A 202 2.24 -21.07 -11.83
CA ALA A 202 2.50 -20.94 -10.40
C ALA A 202 2.84 -22.30 -9.76
N ASP A 203 3.90 -22.32 -8.96
CA ASP A 203 4.28 -23.45 -8.11
C ASP A 203 3.53 -23.34 -6.77
N SER A 204 2.72 -24.35 -6.45
CA SER A 204 1.86 -24.37 -5.27
C SER A 204 2.64 -24.23 -3.96
N HIS A 205 3.80 -24.87 -3.83
CA HIS A 205 4.63 -24.81 -2.64
C HIS A 205 5.23 -23.40 -2.46
N ARG A 206 5.70 -22.79 -3.57
CA ARG A 206 6.21 -21.41 -3.54
C ARG A 206 5.12 -20.39 -3.22
N VAL A 207 3.92 -20.59 -3.72
CA VAL A 207 2.77 -19.71 -3.43
C VAL A 207 2.43 -19.75 -1.94
N ILE A 208 2.27 -20.94 -1.37
CA ILE A 208 1.92 -21.12 0.05
C ILE A 208 3.00 -20.55 0.98
N ALA A 209 4.28 -20.75 0.64
CA ALA A 209 5.40 -20.24 1.42
C ALA A 209 5.47 -18.69 1.44
N ARG A 210 4.89 -18.02 0.44
CA ARG A 210 4.87 -16.55 0.35
C ARG A 210 3.66 -15.92 1.03
N VAL A 211 2.67 -16.71 1.47
CA VAL A 211 1.53 -16.19 2.23
C VAL A 211 2.05 -15.63 3.57
N PRO A 212 1.66 -14.40 3.95
CA PRO A 212 2.12 -13.78 5.20
C PRO A 212 1.37 -14.32 6.42
N TRP A 213 1.56 -15.61 6.74
CA TRP A 213 0.85 -16.33 7.81
C TRP A 213 0.92 -15.61 9.17
N GLY A 214 2.09 -15.10 9.54
CA GLY A 214 2.25 -14.35 10.80
C GLY A 214 1.39 -13.08 10.87
N ILE A 215 1.23 -12.37 9.75
CA ILE A 215 0.38 -11.17 9.69
C ILE A 215 -1.09 -11.55 9.81
N LEU A 216 -1.51 -12.64 9.14
CA LEU A 216 -2.90 -13.13 9.20
C LEU A 216 -3.28 -13.55 10.63
N ILE A 217 -2.41 -14.29 11.32
CA ILE A 217 -2.61 -14.72 12.72
C ILE A 217 -2.61 -13.51 13.67
N MET A 218 -1.71 -12.54 13.44
CA MET A 218 -1.65 -11.33 14.26
C MET A 218 -2.91 -10.47 14.13
N ILE A 219 -3.43 -10.27 12.92
CA ILE A 219 -4.66 -9.50 12.68
C ILE A 219 -5.88 -10.20 13.29
N SER A 220 -5.95 -11.53 13.23
CA SER A 220 -7.03 -12.27 13.87
C SER A 220 -6.96 -12.17 15.39
N GLY A 221 -5.77 -12.33 15.99
CA GLY A 221 -5.54 -12.17 17.42
C GLY A 221 -5.82 -10.76 17.92
N MET A 222 -5.30 -9.73 17.25
CA MET A 222 -5.61 -8.33 17.58
C MET A 222 -7.09 -8.01 17.39
N GLY A 223 -7.72 -8.56 16.35
CA GLY A 223 -9.16 -8.48 16.16
C GLY A 223 -9.95 -9.00 17.36
N MET A 224 -9.53 -10.13 17.94
CA MET A 224 -10.12 -10.68 19.15
C MET A 224 -9.92 -9.75 20.36
N LEU A 225 -8.70 -9.26 20.57
CA LEU A 225 -8.38 -8.35 21.69
C LEU A 225 -9.19 -7.04 21.61
N ILE A 226 -9.40 -6.50 20.41
CA ILE A 226 -10.25 -5.31 20.22
C ILE A 226 -11.68 -5.60 20.64
N GLN A 227 -12.25 -6.73 20.24
CA GLN A 227 -13.61 -7.09 20.63
C GLN A 227 -13.74 -7.24 22.15
N VAL A 228 -12.71 -7.78 22.82
CA VAL A 228 -12.64 -7.82 24.29
C VAL A 228 -12.61 -6.40 24.87
N ALA A 229 -11.78 -5.50 24.34
CA ALA A 229 -11.70 -4.11 24.80
C ALA A 229 -13.00 -3.32 24.57
N VAL A 230 -13.71 -3.58 23.47
CA VAL A 230 -15.04 -3.03 23.19
C VAL A 230 -16.06 -3.56 24.22
N ALA A 231 -16.09 -4.87 24.44
CA ALA A 231 -16.99 -5.50 25.40
C ALA A 231 -16.72 -5.05 26.86
N ALA A 232 -15.45 -4.80 27.21
CA ALA A 232 -15.04 -4.29 28.52
C ALA A 232 -15.32 -2.78 28.70
N GLY A 233 -15.75 -2.06 27.65
CA GLY A 233 -16.00 -0.62 27.70
C GLY A 233 -14.74 0.24 27.68
N THR A 234 -13.54 -0.34 27.52
CA THR A 234 -12.26 0.37 27.52
C THR A 234 -12.17 1.38 26.38
N ILE A 235 -12.68 1.04 25.18
CA ILE A 235 -12.68 1.95 24.02
C ILE A 235 -13.51 3.21 24.30
N THR A 236 -14.64 3.06 25.00
CA THR A 236 -15.49 4.19 25.40
C THR A 236 -14.82 5.06 26.46
N GLN A 237 -14.11 4.47 27.42
CA GLN A 237 -13.36 5.22 28.43
C GLN A 237 -12.24 6.07 27.79
N ILE A 238 -11.48 5.49 26.85
CA ILE A 238 -10.45 6.21 26.10
C ILE A 238 -11.08 7.36 25.32
N ALA A 239 -12.21 7.11 24.66
CA ALA A 239 -12.93 8.14 23.89
C ALA A 239 -13.39 9.31 24.77
N ASN A 240 -14.00 9.02 25.92
CA ASN A 240 -14.45 10.05 26.86
C ASN A 240 -13.26 10.87 27.38
N TRP A 241 -12.16 10.21 27.77
CA TRP A 241 -10.96 10.92 28.24
C TRP A 241 -10.39 11.89 27.20
N LEU A 242 -10.37 11.49 25.92
CA LEU A 242 -9.98 12.36 24.81
C LEU A 242 -11.03 13.46 24.50
N GLY A 243 -12.31 13.19 24.74
CA GLY A 243 -13.45 14.07 24.45
C GLY A 243 -13.77 15.10 25.55
N ASP A 244 -13.34 14.88 26.80
CA ASP A 244 -13.62 15.72 27.98
C ASP A 244 -12.90 17.10 27.98
N GLY A 245 -12.61 17.66 26.81
CA GLY A 245 -12.09 19.02 26.66
C GLY A 245 -10.59 19.20 26.89
N HIS A 246 -9.83 18.12 27.15
CA HIS A 246 -8.38 18.17 27.31
C HIS A 246 -7.63 18.48 26.00
N LEU A 247 -8.24 18.17 24.86
CA LEU A 247 -7.66 18.36 23.52
C LEU A 247 -8.70 19.01 22.59
N PRO A 248 -8.37 20.12 21.91
CA PRO A 248 -9.23 20.67 20.87
C PRO A 248 -9.48 19.63 19.76
N THR A 249 -10.73 19.50 19.30
CA THR A 249 -11.17 18.46 18.35
C THR A 249 -10.32 18.40 17.07
N TYR A 250 -9.81 19.54 16.59
CA TYR A 250 -8.94 19.61 15.41
C TYR A 250 -7.52 19.07 15.64
N LEU A 251 -7.05 18.97 16.90
CA LEU A 251 -5.74 18.41 17.25
C LEU A 251 -5.78 16.90 17.52
N VAL A 252 -6.97 16.34 17.74
CA VAL A 252 -7.14 14.91 18.03
C VAL A 252 -6.52 14.01 16.95
N PRO A 253 -6.69 14.25 15.63
CA PRO A 253 -6.03 13.45 14.61
C PRO A 253 -4.50 13.55 14.65
N VAL A 254 -3.96 14.73 14.99
CA VAL A 254 -2.51 14.96 15.09
C VAL A 254 -1.93 14.19 16.28
N PHE A 255 -2.60 14.23 17.42
CA PHE A 255 -2.21 13.48 18.61
C PHE A 255 -2.25 11.96 18.35
N LEU A 256 -3.33 11.46 17.76
CA LEU A 256 -3.44 10.05 17.39
C LEU A 256 -2.38 9.62 16.37
N ALA A 257 -2.05 10.48 15.39
CA ALA A 257 -0.98 10.22 14.44
C ALA A 257 0.39 10.15 15.13
N LEU A 258 0.64 11.02 16.13
CA LEU A 258 1.88 11.00 16.91
C LEU A 258 1.99 9.73 17.77
N VAL A 259 0.92 9.34 18.46
CA VAL A 259 0.85 8.08 19.20
C VAL A 259 1.06 6.88 18.28
N ALA A 260 0.40 6.88 17.11
CA ALA A 260 0.57 5.84 16.09
C ALA A 260 2.03 5.75 15.62
N ALA A 261 2.70 6.89 15.41
CA ALA A 261 4.09 6.94 14.99
C ALA A 261 5.03 6.34 16.06
N VAL A 262 4.82 6.67 17.34
CA VAL A 262 5.60 6.11 18.46
C VAL A 262 5.38 4.60 18.57
N ILE A 263 4.14 4.12 18.54
CA ILE A 263 3.83 2.69 18.61
C ILE A 263 4.45 1.94 17.42
N THR A 264 4.37 2.52 16.22
CA THR A 264 4.90 1.93 14.98
C THR A 264 6.43 1.92 14.95
N ALA A 265 7.11 2.77 15.72
CA ALA A 265 8.57 2.71 15.84
C ALA A 265 9.04 1.39 16.49
N PHE A 266 8.20 0.75 17.31
CA PHE A 266 8.53 -0.48 18.04
C PHE A 266 7.68 -1.69 17.62
N SER A 267 6.65 -1.50 16.81
CA SER A 267 5.69 -2.55 16.46
C SER A 267 5.19 -2.47 15.02
N SER A 268 4.52 -3.53 14.55
CA SER A 268 3.96 -3.58 13.21
C SER A 268 2.76 -2.62 13.09
N TYR A 269 2.82 -1.69 12.13
CA TYR A 269 1.70 -0.80 11.85
C TYR A 269 0.40 -1.56 11.51
N ILE A 270 0.46 -2.46 10.52
CA ILE A 270 -0.71 -3.23 10.05
C ILE A 270 -1.14 -4.28 11.06
N GLY A 271 -0.16 -4.84 11.78
CA GLY A 271 -0.41 -5.90 12.73
C GLY A 271 -0.97 -5.46 14.06
N VAL A 272 -0.53 -4.30 14.57
CA VAL A 272 -0.76 -3.86 15.95
C VAL A 272 -1.36 -2.46 15.98
N THR A 273 -0.68 -1.47 15.42
CA THR A 273 -1.07 -0.06 15.55
C THR A 273 -2.43 0.23 14.93
N ALA A 274 -2.67 -0.17 13.67
CA ALA A 274 -3.93 0.08 12.99
C ALA A 274 -5.11 -0.64 13.67
N PRO A 275 -5.03 -1.95 13.99
CA PRO A 275 -6.06 -2.60 14.79
C PRO A 275 -6.30 -1.91 16.14
N ALA A 276 -5.26 -1.48 16.85
CA ALA A 276 -5.42 -0.85 18.17
C ALA A 276 -6.07 0.55 18.11
N LEU A 277 -5.74 1.37 17.10
CA LEU A 277 -6.16 2.78 17.05
C LEU A 277 -7.39 3.05 16.20
N PHE A 278 -7.66 2.26 15.16
CA PHE A 278 -8.84 2.46 14.29
C PHE A 278 -10.16 2.45 15.08
N PRO A 279 -10.37 1.59 16.09
CA PRO A 279 -11.60 1.58 16.90
C PRO A 279 -11.83 2.85 17.72
N VAL A 280 -10.80 3.64 17.98
CA VAL A 280 -10.88 4.88 18.76
C VAL A 280 -11.37 6.05 17.90
N VAL A 281 -11.18 6.02 16.58
CA VAL A 281 -11.53 7.14 15.68
C VAL A 281 -13.05 7.42 15.62
N PRO A 282 -13.94 6.42 15.44
CA PRO A 282 -15.38 6.67 15.32
C PRO A 282 -16.02 7.26 16.58
N THR A 283 -15.44 7.02 17.76
CA THR A 283 -15.96 7.49 19.03
C THR A 283 -15.61 8.95 19.34
N LEU A 284 -14.66 9.53 18.60
CA LEU A 284 -14.20 10.92 18.75
C LEU A 284 -14.93 11.92 17.84
N GLY A 285 -15.65 11.43 16.83
CA GLY A 285 -16.40 12.25 15.87
C GLY A 285 -17.87 12.47 16.22
N ARG A 286 -18.25 12.24 17.48
CA ARG A 286 -19.58 12.51 18.03
C ARG A 286 -19.53 13.69 18.97
#